data_AF-A0A955XX58-F1
#
_entry.id   AF-A0A955XX58-F1
#
_cell.length_a   1.000
_cell.length_b   1.000
_cell.length_c   1.000
_cell.angle_alpha   90.00
_cell.angle_beta   90.00
_cell.angle_gamma   90.00
#
_symmetry.space_group_name_H-M   'P 1'
#
loop_
_entity.id
_entity.type
_entity.pdbx_description
1 polymer ?
#
loop_
_entity_poly.entity_id
_entity_poly.type
_entity_poly.pdbx_seq_one_letter_code
_entity_poly.pdbx_strand_id
1 'polypeptide(L)'
;MLGWIALFACSPDGVPAIHDPSRSEHYFDVPFPSDALLDANGFADLEGYPLANTTLANGLLEGWIERVEATSVGFGNNTPAYFRFAGPIEVPETTDGLPDDPFLWVDLDEPELLPLLLRFVEDPLDDPAYGANTLAMAPQLGWPPRAGHRYAAVVMRSAGVAPPEDLEVDREVRDVLKGLGVTGKPAIATVFTIQDGTAQLRTLAADVDRRLQGWGGDWGDVSFRRVMSLGYSQGETPSGNETTVATVTYEDQTTAVTYLEPDETLPPFVVDLGDDWPMIVYEAEIPVLNYQGVADRPFMSPGLQHVTDNDVRTGWIDFTGDLLLSAPVVDHMRITVSIPKNPDGSAMTDVPYVIYDHGTSGHAYNIVHRRNPLDDNPLMEVFRDAGFAVIGRDATLYGTRYPLIDEGYGGSLGFYNIVNAPAFRDNQRQTALEGLILKRYVEQQINDDLPQGSLDPAHARRMGHSLGSVTSNLGVAMAPDEWDAAFLSGTGGLFLHYFFDTGDAGDVQRERREQHPPAARRGSALRRRDHHHLRARCGPGPERGGHGPRRPPASRGHPVPVADGPQRPHGGHP
;
A
#
# COMPACT_ATOMS: atom_id res chain seq x y z
N MET A 1 11.77 42.12 -33.45
CA MET A 1 10.90 42.29 -32.26
C MET A 1 9.56 42.82 -32.77
N LEU A 2 8.72 41.91 -33.24
CA LEU A 2 7.40 42.06 -33.92
C LEU A 2 7.36 40.98 -35.01
N GLY A 3 6.58 39.92 -34.80
CA GLY A 3 6.35 38.92 -35.85
C GLY A 3 6.35 37.47 -35.39
N TRP A 4 5.65 37.14 -34.29
CA TRP A 4 5.14 35.80 -33.97
C TRP A 4 3.94 35.97 -33.01
N ILE A 5 2.91 36.70 -33.45
CA ILE A 5 1.57 36.53 -32.90
C ILE A 5 0.99 35.38 -33.72
N ALA A 6 1.24 34.15 -33.28
CA ALA A 6 0.56 32.99 -33.82
C ALA A 6 -0.93 33.15 -33.53
N LEU A 7 -1.74 33.05 -34.57
CA LEU A 7 -3.18 32.96 -34.51
C LEU A 7 -3.58 31.70 -33.74
N PHE A 8 -3.62 31.75 -32.41
CA PHE A 8 -4.58 30.96 -31.65
C PHE A 8 -5.94 31.65 -31.81
N ALA A 9 -6.49 31.59 -33.02
CA ALA A 9 -7.92 31.77 -33.16
C ALA A 9 -8.52 30.59 -32.40
N CYS A 10 -9.14 30.85 -31.25
CA CYS A 10 -9.98 29.87 -30.58
C CYS A 10 -10.89 29.28 -31.66
N SER A 11 -10.68 28.02 -32.01
CA SER A 11 -11.65 27.32 -32.84
C SER A 11 -12.99 27.49 -32.12
N PRO A 12 -14.05 27.95 -32.80
CA PRO A 12 -15.37 28.06 -32.16
C PRO A 12 -15.83 26.71 -31.56
N ASP A 13 -15.18 25.61 -31.95
CA ASP A 13 -15.51 24.25 -31.56
C ASP A 13 -14.74 23.72 -30.35
N GLY A 14 -13.74 24.45 -29.82
CA GLY A 14 -12.90 24.03 -28.68
C GLY A 14 -11.56 23.39 -29.07
N VAL A 15 -10.83 22.88 -28.09
CA VAL A 15 -9.55 22.17 -28.27
C VAL A 15 -9.84 20.71 -28.65
N PRO A 16 -9.36 20.21 -29.80
CA PRO A 16 -9.58 18.82 -30.19
C PRO A 16 -8.99 17.83 -29.19
N ALA A 17 -9.81 16.88 -28.73
CA ALA A 17 -9.32 15.67 -28.08
C ALA A 17 -8.61 14.78 -29.12
N ILE A 18 -7.50 14.17 -28.72
CA ILE A 18 -6.75 13.23 -29.56
C ILE A 18 -7.32 11.83 -29.34
N HIS A 19 -7.60 11.15 -30.45
CA HIS A 19 -7.98 9.74 -30.47
C HIS A 19 -7.38 9.08 -31.73
N ASP A 20 -6.15 8.58 -31.63
CA ASP A 20 -5.49 7.80 -32.69
C ASP A 20 -5.36 6.33 -32.26
N PRO A 21 -6.23 5.42 -32.76
CA PRO A 21 -6.18 3.99 -32.46
C PRO A 21 -4.84 3.32 -32.74
N SER A 22 -4.02 3.88 -33.64
CA SER A 22 -2.70 3.33 -33.96
C SER A 22 -1.63 3.68 -32.94
N ARG A 23 -1.91 4.64 -32.03
CA ARG A 23 -0.98 5.16 -31.02
C ARG A 23 0.35 5.59 -31.65
N SER A 24 0.29 6.19 -32.84
CA SER A 24 1.48 6.41 -33.67
C SER A 24 2.42 7.48 -33.13
N GLU A 25 1.92 8.44 -32.35
CA GLU A 25 2.75 9.45 -31.69
C GLU A 25 3.03 9.12 -30.22
N HIS A 26 2.02 8.67 -29.47
CA HIS A 26 2.14 8.35 -28.06
C HIS A 26 1.12 7.29 -27.61
N TYR A 27 1.47 6.53 -26.55
CA TYR A 27 0.57 5.52 -25.97
C TYR A 27 -0.79 6.13 -25.60
N PHE A 28 -0.83 7.27 -24.92
CA PHE A 28 -2.07 7.96 -24.54
C PHE A 28 -2.81 8.71 -25.67
N ASP A 29 -2.47 8.48 -26.94
CA ASP A 29 -3.28 8.99 -28.06
C ASP A 29 -4.64 8.29 -28.15
N VAL A 30 -4.80 7.16 -27.47
CA VAL A 30 -6.10 6.61 -27.11
C VAL A 30 -6.25 6.76 -25.60
N PRO A 31 -7.43 7.20 -25.11
CA PRO A 31 -7.69 7.23 -23.68
C PRO A 31 -7.34 5.91 -22.97
N PHE A 32 -6.68 6.02 -21.82
CA PHE A 32 -6.32 4.91 -20.94
C PHE A 32 -6.94 5.15 -19.56
N PRO A 33 -7.25 4.14 -18.74
CA PRO A 33 -7.39 2.73 -19.11
C PRO A 33 -8.58 2.53 -20.05
N SER A 34 -8.64 1.38 -20.71
CA SER A 34 -9.74 1.03 -21.62
C SER A 34 -9.95 -0.48 -21.65
N ASP A 35 -11.21 -0.94 -21.65
CA ASP A 35 -11.53 -2.37 -21.82
C ASP A 35 -11.07 -2.92 -23.19
N ALA A 36 -10.77 -2.05 -24.16
CA ALA A 36 -10.14 -2.45 -25.43
C ALA A 36 -8.69 -2.92 -25.26
N LEU A 37 -8.08 -2.64 -24.10
CA LEU A 37 -6.76 -3.14 -23.69
C LEU A 37 -6.91 -4.31 -22.71
N LEU A 38 -8.00 -5.08 -22.79
CA LEU A 38 -8.12 -6.35 -22.08
C LEU A 38 -8.04 -7.51 -23.07
N ASP A 39 -7.35 -8.58 -22.68
CA ASP A 39 -7.31 -9.82 -23.44
C ASP A 39 -8.64 -10.59 -23.33
N ALA A 40 -8.72 -11.77 -23.98
CA ALA A 40 -9.92 -12.59 -23.95
C ALA A 40 -10.29 -13.15 -22.56
N ASN A 41 -9.38 -13.10 -21.60
CA ASN A 41 -9.57 -13.52 -20.21
C ASN A 41 -9.77 -12.33 -19.27
N GLY A 42 -9.76 -11.10 -19.79
CA GLY A 42 -9.91 -9.86 -19.03
C GLY A 42 -8.61 -9.34 -18.40
N PHE A 43 -7.44 -9.89 -18.75
CA PHE A 43 -6.16 -9.34 -18.28
C PHE A 43 -5.79 -8.09 -19.06
N ALA A 44 -5.16 -7.12 -18.38
CA ALA A 44 -4.64 -5.93 -19.06
C ALA A 44 -3.60 -6.31 -20.12
N ASP A 45 -3.65 -5.65 -21.27
CA ASP A 45 -2.66 -5.65 -22.35
C ASP A 45 -2.00 -4.27 -22.35
N LEU A 46 -0.73 -4.25 -21.98
CA LEU A 46 0.07 -3.04 -21.85
C LEU A 46 1.16 -3.00 -22.93
N GLU A 47 0.98 -3.71 -24.05
CA GLU A 47 1.89 -3.62 -25.19
C GLU A 47 2.04 -2.15 -25.63
N GLY A 48 3.30 -1.71 -25.73
CA GLY A 48 3.64 -0.34 -26.13
C GLY A 48 3.51 0.71 -25.02
N TYR A 49 3.29 0.32 -23.76
CA TYR A 49 3.30 1.26 -22.64
C TYR A 49 4.65 2.00 -22.55
N PRO A 50 4.67 3.31 -22.25
CA PRO A 50 5.91 4.10 -22.27
C PRO A 50 6.99 3.61 -21.31
N LEU A 51 8.26 3.68 -21.75
CA LEU A 51 9.44 3.32 -20.96
C LEU A 51 10.32 4.54 -20.65
N ALA A 52 11.03 4.52 -19.52
CA ALA A 52 11.79 5.66 -18.97
C ALA A 52 13.13 5.97 -19.68
N ASN A 53 13.37 5.42 -20.88
CA ASN A 53 14.58 5.63 -21.70
C ASN A 53 15.93 5.35 -21.00
N THR A 54 15.95 4.49 -19.98
CA THR A 54 17.20 4.02 -19.36
C THR A 54 17.15 2.51 -19.18
N THR A 55 18.27 1.80 -19.39
CA THR A 55 18.29 0.32 -19.30
C THR A 55 17.78 -0.19 -17.96
N LEU A 56 18.17 0.45 -16.86
CA LEU A 56 17.74 0.04 -15.51
C LEU A 56 16.23 0.24 -15.31
N ALA A 57 15.70 1.42 -15.63
CA ALA A 57 14.28 1.70 -15.44
C ALA A 57 13.40 0.93 -16.42
N ASN A 58 13.85 0.73 -17.66
CA ASN A 58 13.14 -0.06 -18.66
C ASN A 58 13.00 -1.51 -18.18
N GLY A 59 14.07 -2.15 -17.69
CA GLY A 59 13.96 -3.51 -17.18
C GLY A 59 12.96 -3.64 -16.02
N LEU A 60 12.95 -2.67 -15.10
CA LEU A 60 11.96 -2.63 -14.02
C LEU A 60 10.52 -2.47 -14.54
N LEU A 61 10.30 -1.53 -15.46
CA LEU A 61 8.99 -1.25 -16.04
C LEU A 61 8.47 -2.41 -16.88
N GLU A 62 9.31 -3.00 -17.74
CA GLU A 62 9.00 -4.20 -18.52
C GLU A 62 8.62 -5.35 -17.58
N GLY A 63 9.42 -5.57 -16.53
CA GLY A 63 9.11 -6.58 -15.51
C GLY A 63 7.80 -6.32 -14.76
N TRP A 64 7.39 -5.07 -14.57
CA TRP A 64 6.08 -4.75 -13.97
C TRP A 64 4.94 -4.90 -14.97
N ILE A 65 5.12 -4.47 -16.21
CA ILE A 65 4.16 -4.64 -17.31
C ILE A 65 3.80 -6.12 -17.45
N GLU A 66 4.79 -6.99 -17.66
CA GLU A 66 4.58 -8.43 -17.84
C GLU A 66 3.82 -9.07 -16.66
N ARG A 67 4.03 -8.56 -15.45
CA ARG A 67 3.37 -9.06 -14.23
C ARG A 67 1.94 -8.55 -14.08
N VAL A 68 1.68 -7.30 -14.46
CA VAL A 68 0.32 -6.75 -14.49
C VAL A 68 -0.50 -7.53 -15.52
N GLU A 69 0.05 -7.73 -16.71
CA GLU A 69 -0.57 -8.53 -17.78
C GLU A 69 -0.82 -9.99 -17.35
N ALA A 70 0.04 -10.56 -16.51
CA ALA A 70 -0.15 -11.92 -16.02
C ALA A 70 -1.14 -12.06 -14.86
N THR A 71 -1.45 -10.99 -14.11
CA THR A 71 -2.09 -11.13 -12.79
C THR A 71 -3.23 -10.16 -12.48
N SER A 72 -3.45 -9.14 -13.32
CA SER A 72 -4.49 -8.13 -13.12
C SER A 72 -5.62 -8.33 -14.12
N VAL A 73 -6.76 -8.82 -13.63
CA VAL A 73 -8.01 -8.90 -14.40
C VAL A 73 -8.72 -7.54 -14.26
N GLY A 74 -8.76 -6.74 -15.32
CA GLY A 74 -9.15 -5.33 -15.27
C GLY A 74 -8.03 -4.40 -14.78
N PHE A 75 -8.38 -3.17 -14.41
CA PHE A 75 -7.46 -2.12 -14.00
C PHE A 75 -7.52 -1.84 -12.49
N GLY A 76 -6.44 -1.29 -11.93
CA GLY A 76 -6.37 -0.99 -10.50
C GLY A 76 -7.40 0.05 -10.06
N ASN A 77 -7.84 -0.05 -8.80
CA ASN A 77 -8.86 0.82 -8.19
C ASN A 77 -8.43 2.30 -8.16
N ASN A 78 -7.13 2.57 -8.22
CA ASN A 78 -6.55 3.91 -8.21
C ASN A 78 -5.85 4.25 -9.54
N THR A 79 -6.09 3.49 -10.61
CA THR A 79 -5.51 3.77 -11.93
C THR A 79 -6.16 5.05 -12.48
N PRO A 80 -5.39 6.12 -12.74
CA PRO A 80 -5.96 7.32 -13.36
C PRO A 80 -6.34 7.08 -14.80
N ALA A 81 -7.37 7.78 -15.25
CA ALA A 81 -7.66 7.92 -16.67
C ALA A 81 -6.83 9.04 -17.31
N TYR A 82 -6.26 8.80 -18.48
CA TYR A 82 -5.43 9.74 -19.23
C TYR A 82 -6.06 10.08 -20.58
N PHE A 83 -6.07 11.37 -20.92
CA PHE A 83 -6.56 11.91 -22.19
C PHE A 83 -5.55 12.88 -22.77
N ARG A 84 -5.29 12.82 -24.08
CA ARG A 84 -4.47 13.80 -24.79
C ARG A 84 -5.30 14.78 -25.60
N PHE A 85 -4.78 16.00 -25.76
CA PHE A 85 -5.42 17.07 -26.51
C PHE A 85 -4.44 17.76 -27.47
N ALA A 86 -4.96 18.36 -28.54
CA ALA A 86 -4.14 19.09 -29.51
C ALA A 86 -3.59 20.44 -28.95
N GLY A 87 -4.05 20.85 -27.77
CA GLY A 87 -3.63 22.08 -27.10
C GLY A 87 -4.00 22.10 -25.62
N PRO A 88 -3.63 23.17 -24.89
CA PRO A 88 -3.93 23.29 -23.47
C PRO A 88 -5.43 23.53 -23.22
N ILE A 89 -5.94 23.01 -22.11
CA ILE A 89 -7.31 23.23 -21.62
C ILE A 89 -7.28 23.72 -20.17
N GLU A 90 -8.36 24.38 -19.73
CA GLU A 90 -8.53 24.77 -18.33
C GLU A 90 -9.04 23.57 -17.54
N VAL A 91 -8.30 23.17 -16.51
CA VAL A 91 -8.61 22.00 -15.67
C VAL A 91 -8.56 22.45 -14.20
N PRO A 92 -9.64 22.27 -13.42
CA PRO A 92 -9.59 22.50 -11.98
C PRO A 92 -8.74 21.42 -11.31
N GLU A 93 -8.26 21.64 -10.09
CA GLU A 93 -7.49 20.61 -9.37
C GLU A 93 -8.37 19.43 -8.95
N THR A 94 -9.66 19.69 -8.68
CA THR A 94 -10.62 18.68 -8.21
C THR A 94 -12.01 18.90 -8.80
N THR A 95 -12.86 17.87 -8.72
CA THR A 95 -14.31 17.95 -8.95
C THR A 95 -15.08 17.39 -7.76
N ASP A 96 -16.35 17.77 -7.62
CA ASP A 96 -17.19 17.34 -6.49
C ASP A 96 -18.04 16.09 -6.82
N GLY A 97 -17.99 15.60 -8.06
CA GLY A 97 -18.82 14.48 -8.52
C GLY A 97 -20.25 14.93 -8.83
N LEU A 98 -20.43 16.13 -9.37
CA LEU A 98 -21.71 16.74 -9.65
C LEU A 98 -22.10 16.64 -11.13
N PRO A 99 -23.39 16.62 -11.48
CA PRO A 99 -23.82 16.49 -12.88
C PRO A 99 -23.39 17.62 -13.83
N ASP A 100 -22.98 18.77 -13.30
CA ASP A 100 -22.47 19.92 -14.05
C ASP A 100 -20.94 20.00 -14.12
N ASP A 101 -20.23 19.07 -13.48
CA ASP A 101 -18.77 19.00 -13.56
C ASP A 101 -18.31 18.75 -15.02
N PRO A 102 -17.26 19.44 -15.49
CA PRO A 102 -16.75 19.27 -16.85
C PRO A 102 -15.94 17.97 -17.06
N PHE A 103 -15.54 17.32 -15.96
CA PHE A 103 -14.79 16.07 -15.94
C PHE A 103 -15.50 15.11 -14.99
N LEU A 104 -15.91 13.95 -15.50
CA LEU A 104 -16.78 13.03 -14.78
C LEU A 104 -16.15 11.64 -14.71
N TRP A 105 -16.39 10.95 -13.59
CA TRP A 105 -16.08 9.54 -13.41
C TRP A 105 -17.36 8.84 -12.98
N VAL A 106 -17.89 8.00 -13.87
CA VAL A 106 -19.23 7.43 -13.72
C VAL A 106 -19.16 5.92 -13.58
N ASP A 107 -19.78 5.39 -12.55
CA ASP A 107 -20.04 3.96 -12.40
C ASP A 107 -21.16 3.57 -13.37
N LEU A 108 -20.90 2.61 -14.26
CA LEU A 108 -21.87 2.20 -15.28
C LEU A 108 -22.79 1.09 -14.78
N ASP A 109 -22.36 0.32 -13.78
CA ASP A 109 -23.12 -0.81 -13.26
C ASP A 109 -24.02 -0.39 -12.08
N GLU A 110 -23.57 0.56 -11.26
CA GLU A 110 -24.37 1.23 -10.23
C GLU A 110 -24.27 2.75 -10.42
N PRO A 111 -25.14 3.37 -11.26
CA PRO A 111 -25.02 4.77 -11.66
C PRO A 111 -24.74 5.75 -10.51
N GLU A 112 -23.49 6.23 -10.47
CA GLU A 112 -22.97 7.18 -9.48
C GLU A 112 -21.86 8.02 -10.13
N LEU A 113 -21.73 9.28 -9.70
CA LEU A 113 -20.61 10.15 -10.07
C LEU A 113 -19.63 10.22 -8.90
N LEU A 114 -18.34 9.98 -9.17
CA LEU A 114 -17.29 10.08 -8.17
C LEU A 114 -16.55 11.44 -8.28
N PRO A 115 -16.18 12.05 -7.14
CA PRO A 115 -15.33 13.23 -7.14
C PRO A 115 -13.91 12.88 -7.61
N LEU A 116 -13.26 13.80 -8.31
CA LEU A 116 -11.96 13.57 -8.94
C LEU A 116 -10.85 14.48 -8.42
N LEU A 117 -9.63 13.97 -8.48
CA LEU A 117 -8.38 14.71 -8.52
C LEU A 117 -7.92 14.77 -9.98
N LEU A 118 -7.56 15.95 -10.45
CA LEU A 118 -7.22 16.19 -11.84
C LEU A 118 -5.82 16.83 -11.93
N ARG A 119 -5.07 16.44 -12.95
CA ARG A 119 -3.76 17.04 -13.26
C ARG A 119 -3.61 17.19 -14.76
N PHE A 120 -3.18 18.37 -15.20
CA PHE A 120 -2.90 18.63 -16.60
C PHE A 120 -1.40 18.86 -16.82
N VAL A 121 -0.81 18.10 -17.75
CA VAL A 121 0.59 18.19 -18.15
C VAL A 121 0.65 18.85 -19.52
N GLU A 122 0.91 20.16 -19.56
CA GLU A 122 1.05 20.91 -20.81
C GLU A 122 2.37 20.53 -21.54
N ASP A 123 3.49 20.57 -20.84
CA ASP A 123 4.83 20.20 -21.33
C ASP A 123 5.44 19.12 -20.41
N PRO A 124 5.73 17.90 -20.92
CA PRO A 124 6.29 16.82 -20.13
C PRO A 124 7.79 16.98 -19.83
N LEU A 125 8.45 18.05 -20.28
CA LEU A 125 9.87 18.34 -20.02
C LEU A 125 10.84 17.22 -20.45
N ASP A 126 10.56 16.58 -21.59
CA ASP A 126 11.27 15.41 -22.12
C ASP A 126 11.00 14.09 -21.36
N ASP A 127 10.03 14.04 -20.43
CA ASP A 127 9.58 12.78 -19.82
C ASP A 127 8.90 11.89 -20.88
N PRO A 128 9.48 10.72 -21.21
CA PRO A 128 8.91 9.84 -22.22
C PRO A 128 7.61 9.17 -21.77
N ALA A 129 7.27 9.20 -20.48
CA ALA A 129 6.04 8.62 -19.96
C ALA A 129 4.79 9.44 -20.32
N TYR A 130 4.95 10.73 -20.66
CA TYR A 130 3.85 11.65 -20.92
C TYR A 130 3.97 12.32 -22.28
N GLY A 131 2.83 12.38 -22.99
CA GLY A 131 2.68 13.28 -24.11
C GLY A 131 2.40 14.71 -23.64
N ALA A 132 2.70 15.71 -24.47
CA ALA A 132 2.20 17.07 -24.25
C ALA A 132 0.67 17.12 -24.23
N ASN A 133 0.13 18.05 -23.43
CA ASN A 133 -1.31 18.26 -23.21
C ASN A 133 -2.04 17.00 -22.74
N THR A 134 -1.51 16.35 -21.71
CA THR A 134 -2.12 15.15 -21.12
C THR A 134 -2.88 15.51 -19.85
N LEU A 135 -4.18 15.22 -19.81
CA LEU A 135 -5.00 15.20 -18.60
C LEU A 135 -4.88 13.85 -17.93
N ALA A 136 -4.66 13.83 -16.62
CA ALA A 136 -4.85 12.68 -15.74
C ALA A 136 -6.04 12.94 -14.81
N MET A 137 -6.94 11.96 -14.68
CA MET A 137 -8.13 11.98 -13.83
C MET A 137 -8.05 10.80 -12.88
N ALA A 138 -8.03 11.02 -11.57
CA ALA A 138 -8.03 9.95 -10.57
C ALA A 138 -9.19 10.16 -9.59
N PRO A 139 -9.84 9.10 -9.09
CA PRO A 139 -10.81 9.22 -7.99
C PRO A 139 -10.19 9.93 -6.78
N GLN A 140 -10.95 10.79 -6.10
CA GLN A 140 -10.46 11.39 -4.85
C GLN A 140 -10.27 10.35 -3.76
N LEU A 141 -9.33 10.64 -2.86
CA LEU A 141 -9.13 9.83 -1.67
C LEU A 141 -10.42 9.74 -0.85
N GLY A 142 -10.76 8.53 -0.43
CA GLY A 142 -12.01 8.26 0.29
C GLY A 142 -13.20 7.90 -0.61
N TRP A 143 -13.02 8.00 -1.93
CA TRP A 143 -14.02 7.64 -2.95
C TRP A 143 -13.49 6.58 -3.92
N PRO A 144 -13.05 5.41 -3.43
CA PRO A 144 -12.51 4.38 -4.30
C PRO A 144 -13.60 3.81 -5.22
N PRO A 145 -13.31 3.58 -6.51
CA PRO A 145 -14.15 2.78 -7.39
C PRO A 145 -14.45 1.40 -6.80
N ARG A 146 -15.66 0.90 -7.03
CA ARG A 146 -16.09 -0.45 -6.62
C ARG A 146 -15.31 -1.50 -7.41
N ALA A 147 -14.81 -2.50 -6.70
CA ALA A 147 -14.15 -3.65 -7.29
C ALA A 147 -15.11 -4.42 -8.23
N GLY A 148 -14.65 -4.79 -9.42
CA GLY A 148 -15.42 -5.54 -10.42
C GLY A 148 -16.40 -4.71 -11.26
N HIS A 149 -16.62 -3.44 -10.94
CA HIS A 149 -17.52 -2.57 -11.69
C HIS A 149 -16.84 -1.98 -12.94
N ARG A 150 -17.65 -1.70 -13.96
CA ARG A 150 -17.29 -0.89 -15.12
C ARG A 150 -17.49 0.58 -14.82
N TYR A 151 -16.51 1.38 -15.20
CA TYR A 151 -16.53 2.83 -15.09
C TYR A 151 -16.32 3.48 -16.45
N ALA A 152 -16.79 4.71 -16.57
CA ALA A 152 -16.33 5.62 -17.62
C ALA A 152 -15.71 6.89 -17.04
N ALA A 153 -14.53 7.25 -17.53
CA ALA A 153 -13.99 8.60 -17.36
C ALA A 153 -14.39 9.43 -18.58
N VAL A 154 -14.94 10.62 -18.35
CA VAL A 154 -15.61 11.42 -19.37
C VAL A 154 -15.14 12.87 -19.31
N VAL A 155 -14.77 13.41 -20.47
CA VAL A 155 -14.49 14.83 -20.65
C VAL A 155 -15.65 15.46 -21.40
N MET A 156 -16.30 16.44 -20.78
CA MET A 156 -17.48 17.11 -21.35
C MET A 156 -17.07 18.24 -22.30
N ARG A 157 -17.93 18.55 -23.28
CA ARG A 157 -17.69 19.72 -24.16
C ARG A 157 -17.68 21.05 -23.40
N SER A 158 -18.30 21.12 -22.23
CA SER A 158 -18.24 22.28 -21.33
C SER A 158 -16.83 22.57 -20.82
N ALA A 159 -15.90 21.60 -20.89
CA ALA A 159 -14.47 21.79 -20.63
C ALA A 159 -13.73 22.57 -21.74
N GLY A 160 -14.45 23.07 -22.76
CA GLY A 160 -13.83 23.70 -23.93
C GLY A 160 -13.18 22.71 -24.90
N VAL A 161 -13.59 21.44 -24.85
CA VAL A 161 -13.03 20.34 -25.65
C VAL A 161 -13.95 20.01 -26.84
N ALA A 162 -13.35 19.89 -28.03
CA ALA A 162 -14.01 19.38 -29.22
C ALA A 162 -13.86 17.84 -29.30
N PRO A 163 -14.90 17.10 -29.70
CA PRO A 163 -14.77 15.66 -29.94
C PRO A 163 -13.81 15.37 -31.11
N PRO A 164 -13.18 14.19 -31.17
CA PRO A 164 -12.52 13.73 -32.38
C PRO A 164 -13.50 13.61 -33.55
N GLU A 165 -13.07 13.87 -34.79
CA GLU A 165 -13.95 13.99 -35.96
C GLU A 165 -14.83 12.75 -36.22
N ASP A 166 -14.31 11.56 -35.93
CA ASP A 166 -14.94 10.26 -36.22
C ASP A 166 -15.28 9.42 -34.98
N LEU A 167 -15.25 10.01 -33.78
CA LEU A 167 -15.54 9.29 -32.54
C LEU A 167 -16.82 9.80 -31.88
N GLU A 168 -17.82 8.92 -31.80
CA GLU A 168 -18.95 9.11 -30.89
C GLU A 168 -18.70 8.39 -29.56
N VAL A 169 -18.98 9.08 -28.46
CA VAL A 169 -19.03 8.45 -27.14
C VAL A 169 -20.14 7.39 -27.10
N ASP A 170 -19.83 6.26 -26.45
CA ASP A 170 -20.74 5.12 -26.34
C ASP A 170 -22.15 5.56 -25.90
N ARG A 171 -23.15 4.93 -26.49
CA ARG A 171 -24.55 5.18 -26.14
C ARG A 171 -24.84 4.82 -24.68
N GLU A 172 -24.26 3.75 -24.16
CA GLU A 172 -24.42 3.33 -22.76
C GLU A 172 -23.99 4.47 -21.82
N VAL A 173 -22.78 5.00 -22.03
CA VAL A 173 -22.25 6.14 -21.25
C VAL A 173 -23.19 7.35 -21.34
N ARG A 174 -23.66 7.71 -22.54
CA ARG A 174 -24.61 8.83 -22.73
C ARG A 174 -25.93 8.61 -22.00
N ASP A 175 -26.47 7.39 -22.05
CA ASP A 175 -27.75 7.04 -21.43
C ASP A 175 -27.62 7.07 -19.89
N VAL A 176 -26.51 6.58 -19.32
CA VAL A 176 -26.21 6.65 -17.87
C VAL A 176 -26.03 8.10 -17.42
N LEU A 177 -25.21 8.90 -18.10
CA LEU A 177 -25.00 10.32 -17.77
C LEU A 177 -26.33 11.09 -17.76
N LYS A 178 -27.18 10.85 -18.77
CA LYS A 178 -28.52 11.44 -18.83
C LYS A 178 -29.40 11.00 -17.66
N GLY A 179 -29.32 9.72 -17.27
CA GLY A 179 -30.00 9.20 -16.08
C GLY A 179 -29.57 9.88 -14.78
N LEU A 180 -28.30 10.26 -14.68
CA LEU A 180 -27.71 11.01 -13.57
C LEU A 180 -27.96 12.52 -13.62
N GLY A 181 -28.75 13.00 -14.59
CA GLY A 181 -29.08 14.42 -14.73
C GLY A 181 -27.97 15.27 -15.33
N VAL A 182 -26.91 14.67 -15.88
CA VAL A 182 -25.83 15.38 -16.57
C VAL A 182 -26.39 16.05 -17.82
N THR A 183 -26.37 17.39 -17.83
CA THR A 183 -26.83 18.18 -18.97
C THR A 183 -25.64 18.60 -19.81
N GLY A 184 -25.47 18.01 -21.00
CA GLY A 184 -24.35 18.33 -21.86
C GLY A 184 -24.11 17.27 -22.91
N LYS A 185 -23.07 17.46 -23.72
CA LYS A 185 -22.58 16.43 -24.63
C LYS A 185 -21.17 16.05 -24.19
N PRO A 186 -20.87 14.75 -24.02
CA PRO A 186 -19.49 14.33 -23.81
C PRO A 186 -18.68 14.60 -25.10
N ALA A 187 -17.43 14.99 -24.92
CA ALA A 187 -16.48 15.21 -26.01
C ALA A 187 -15.69 13.93 -26.30
N ILE A 188 -15.18 13.28 -25.25
CA ILE A 188 -14.46 12.01 -25.31
C ILE A 188 -14.69 11.25 -24.00
N ALA A 189 -14.64 9.92 -24.05
CA ALA A 189 -14.73 9.07 -22.87
C ALA A 189 -13.87 7.82 -23.06
N THR A 190 -13.52 7.18 -21.94
CA THR A 190 -13.01 5.81 -21.93
C THR A 190 -13.82 4.96 -20.96
N VAL A 191 -14.05 3.71 -21.31
CA VAL A 191 -14.76 2.71 -20.49
C VAL A 191 -13.77 1.63 -20.10
N PHE A 192 -13.77 1.28 -18.82
CA PHE A 192 -12.83 0.30 -18.26
C PHE A 192 -13.40 -0.40 -17.03
N THR A 193 -12.98 -1.63 -16.81
CA THR A 193 -13.35 -2.48 -15.69
C THR A 193 -12.33 -2.38 -14.57
N ILE A 194 -12.79 -2.14 -13.34
CA ILE A 194 -11.94 -2.18 -12.14
C ILE A 194 -11.75 -3.63 -11.72
N GLN A 195 -10.51 -4.00 -11.37
CA GLN A 195 -10.19 -5.33 -10.89
C GLN A 195 -11.04 -5.74 -9.69
N ASP A 196 -11.63 -6.94 -9.76
CA ASP A 196 -12.32 -7.53 -8.60
C ASP A 196 -11.35 -8.25 -7.65
N GLY A 197 -10.51 -7.46 -6.98
CA GLY A 197 -9.62 -7.98 -5.95
C GLY A 197 -10.38 -8.61 -4.77
N THR A 198 -11.65 -8.28 -4.57
CA THR A 198 -12.47 -8.80 -3.47
C THR A 198 -13.07 -10.17 -3.77
N ALA A 199 -13.45 -10.46 -5.01
CA ALA A 199 -13.90 -11.79 -5.42
C ALA A 199 -12.80 -12.84 -5.21
N GLN A 200 -11.57 -12.56 -5.64
CA GLN A 200 -10.43 -13.46 -5.41
C GLN A 200 -10.18 -13.72 -3.91
N LEU A 201 -10.30 -12.69 -3.06
CA LEU A 201 -10.22 -12.84 -1.61
C LEU A 201 -11.34 -13.73 -1.06
N ARG A 202 -12.59 -13.52 -1.49
CA ARG A 202 -13.74 -14.36 -1.10
C ARG A 202 -13.55 -15.82 -1.54
N THR A 203 -13.01 -16.05 -2.74
CA THR A 203 -12.65 -17.39 -3.23
C THR A 203 -11.61 -18.04 -2.32
N LEU A 204 -10.58 -17.30 -1.90
CA LEU A 204 -9.58 -17.81 -0.95
C LEU A 204 -10.18 -18.16 0.41
N ALA A 205 -11.01 -17.29 0.98
CA ALA A 205 -11.69 -17.55 2.24
C ALA A 205 -12.58 -18.79 2.17
N ALA A 206 -13.39 -18.93 1.12
CA ALA A 206 -14.24 -20.09 0.91
C ALA A 206 -13.43 -21.39 0.74
N ASP A 207 -12.28 -21.33 0.06
CA ASP A 207 -11.38 -22.48 -0.09
C ASP A 207 -10.75 -22.89 1.25
N VAL A 208 -10.33 -21.92 2.05
CA VAL A 208 -9.83 -22.15 3.42
C VAL A 208 -10.88 -22.81 4.29
N ASP A 209 -12.09 -22.24 4.38
CA ASP A 209 -13.15 -22.79 5.22
C ASP A 209 -13.50 -24.23 4.81
N ARG A 210 -13.58 -24.50 3.50
CA ARG A 210 -13.80 -25.85 2.97
C ARG A 210 -12.69 -26.83 3.37
N ARG A 211 -11.43 -26.40 3.39
CA ARG A 211 -10.27 -27.24 3.75
C ARG A 211 -10.18 -27.49 5.24
N LEU A 212 -10.40 -26.45 6.05
CA LEU A 212 -10.42 -26.56 7.51
C LEU A 212 -11.58 -27.44 7.99
N GLN A 213 -12.74 -27.40 7.33
CA GLN A 213 -13.81 -28.39 7.57
C GLN A 213 -13.32 -29.83 7.35
N GLY A 214 -12.44 -30.04 6.37
CA GLY A 214 -11.80 -31.33 6.10
C GLY A 214 -10.80 -31.76 7.16
N TRP A 215 -10.25 -30.83 7.97
CA TRP A 215 -9.44 -31.17 9.15
C TRP A 215 -10.28 -31.72 10.29
N GLY A 216 -11.59 -31.43 10.31
CA GLY A 216 -12.51 -31.98 11.31
C GLY A 216 -12.17 -31.55 12.75
N GLY A 217 -11.52 -30.40 12.92
CA GLY A 217 -11.02 -29.92 14.21
C GLY A 217 -9.63 -30.46 14.59
N ASP A 218 -8.99 -31.28 13.77
CA ASP A 218 -7.60 -31.70 13.98
C ASP A 218 -6.63 -30.61 13.51
N TRP A 219 -6.22 -29.75 14.45
CA TRP A 219 -5.21 -28.70 14.24
C TRP A 219 -3.78 -29.21 14.47
N GLY A 220 -3.59 -30.52 14.60
CA GLY A 220 -2.31 -31.12 14.96
C GLY A 220 -1.90 -30.84 16.41
N ASP A 221 -0.63 -31.11 16.71
CA ASP A 221 -0.06 -30.93 18.05
C ASP A 221 0.29 -29.46 18.31
N VAL A 222 -0.71 -28.64 18.67
CA VAL A 222 -0.48 -27.27 19.13
C VAL A 222 -0.16 -27.28 20.62
N SER A 223 0.98 -26.68 21.00
CA SER A 223 1.40 -26.59 22.39
C SER A 223 1.69 -25.16 22.79
N PHE A 224 1.00 -24.69 23.83
CA PHE A 224 1.21 -23.37 24.39
C PHE A 224 2.31 -23.37 25.46
N ARG A 225 3.23 -22.43 25.35
CA ARG A 225 4.28 -22.15 26.34
C ARG A 225 4.04 -20.80 26.98
N ARG A 226 4.08 -20.75 28.32
CA ARG A 226 3.95 -19.48 29.05
C ARG A 226 5.22 -18.67 28.90
N VAL A 227 5.07 -17.42 28.49
CA VAL A 227 6.17 -16.46 28.28
C VAL A 227 6.37 -15.64 29.56
N MET A 228 7.59 -15.63 30.08
CA MET A 228 7.95 -14.96 31.32
C MET A 228 8.73 -13.66 31.10
N SER A 229 9.47 -13.53 30.00
CA SER A 229 10.11 -12.27 29.66
C SER A 229 10.44 -12.14 28.17
N LEU A 230 10.57 -10.89 27.73
CA LEU A 230 11.03 -10.51 26.40
C LEU A 230 12.25 -9.60 26.53
N GLY A 231 13.41 -10.07 26.10
CA GLY A 231 14.64 -9.28 26.02
C GLY A 231 14.92 -8.80 24.61
N TYR A 232 15.36 -7.57 24.46
CA TYR A 232 15.80 -6.99 23.18
C TYR A 232 17.22 -6.46 23.35
N SER A 233 18.08 -6.76 22.40
CA SER A 233 19.48 -6.30 22.39
C SER A 233 20.03 -6.27 20.96
N GLN A 234 21.00 -5.40 20.71
CA GLN A 234 21.78 -5.46 19.46
C GLN A 234 22.63 -6.74 19.43
N GLY A 235 22.77 -7.33 18.25
CA GLY A 235 23.60 -8.52 18.04
C GLY A 235 23.78 -8.84 16.56
N GLU A 236 24.11 -10.11 16.28
CA GLU A 236 24.30 -10.63 14.93
C GLU A 236 23.41 -11.86 14.72
N THR A 237 22.94 -12.03 13.48
CA THR A 237 22.30 -13.27 13.03
C THR A 237 23.34 -14.41 12.91
N PRO A 238 22.94 -15.68 12.72
CA PRO A 238 23.87 -16.79 12.52
C PRO A 238 24.87 -16.59 11.37
N SER A 239 24.46 -15.86 10.33
CA SER A 239 25.28 -15.50 9.17
C SER A 239 26.11 -14.23 9.37
N GLY A 240 26.03 -13.58 10.54
CA GLY A 240 26.83 -12.42 10.91
C GLY A 240 26.24 -11.07 10.52
N ASN A 241 24.95 -11.00 10.17
CA ASN A 241 24.30 -9.73 9.85
C ASN A 241 23.86 -9.00 11.12
N GLU A 242 24.06 -7.69 11.17
CA GLU A 242 23.61 -6.86 12.29
C GLU A 242 22.08 -6.91 12.45
N THR A 243 21.60 -7.03 13.69
CA THR A 243 20.19 -7.26 13.97
C THR A 243 19.82 -6.82 15.39
N THR A 244 18.54 -6.53 15.60
CA THR A 244 17.95 -6.52 16.94
C THR A 244 17.54 -7.95 17.30
N VAL A 245 18.23 -8.54 18.29
CA VAL A 245 17.95 -9.88 18.81
C VAL A 245 16.83 -9.81 19.85
N ALA A 246 15.69 -10.43 19.54
CA ALA A 246 14.60 -10.62 20.48
C ALA A 246 14.72 -12.01 21.13
N THR A 247 14.92 -12.05 22.45
CA THR A 247 15.02 -13.28 23.25
C THR A 247 13.76 -13.44 24.09
N VAL A 248 13.05 -14.54 23.88
CA VAL A 248 11.88 -14.95 24.67
C VAL A 248 12.35 -15.94 25.74
N THR A 249 11.96 -15.72 27.00
CA THR A 249 12.17 -16.71 28.08
C THR A 249 10.84 -17.30 28.51
N TYR A 250 10.76 -18.63 28.57
CA TYR A 250 9.55 -19.36 28.98
C TYR A 250 9.58 -19.74 30.46
N GLU A 251 8.43 -20.17 30.99
CA GLU A 251 8.27 -20.61 32.38
C GLU A 251 9.17 -21.80 32.75
N ASP A 252 9.46 -22.68 31.80
CA ASP A 252 10.40 -23.80 31.95
C ASP A 252 11.89 -23.39 31.83
N GLN A 253 12.16 -22.08 31.77
CA GLN A 253 13.49 -21.47 31.62
C GLN A 253 14.15 -21.71 30.26
N THR A 254 13.48 -22.37 29.31
CA THR A 254 13.97 -22.42 27.94
C THR A 254 13.85 -21.04 27.29
N THR A 255 14.60 -20.85 26.20
CA THR A 255 14.60 -19.59 25.46
C THR A 255 14.40 -19.83 23.97
N ALA A 256 13.84 -18.84 23.29
CA ALA A 256 13.79 -18.76 21.84
C ALA A 256 14.33 -17.40 21.38
N VAL A 257 14.90 -17.36 20.18
CA VAL A 257 15.47 -16.14 19.59
C VAL A 257 14.76 -15.84 18.27
N THR A 258 14.56 -14.54 18.00
CA THR A 258 14.08 -14.03 16.71
C THR A 258 14.92 -12.82 16.34
N TYR A 259 15.24 -12.69 15.06
CA TYR A 259 16.11 -11.64 14.53
C TYR A 259 15.25 -10.61 13.81
N LEU A 260 15.30 -9.36 14.27
CA LEU A 260 14.53 -8.25 13.75
C LEU A 260 15.43 -7.28 13.00
N GLU A 261 14.84 -6.33 12.28
CA GLU A 261 15.61 -5.24 11.67
C GLU A 261 16.50 -4.54 12.73
N PRO A 262 17.76 -4.24 12.41
CA PRO A 262 18.65 -3.55 13.33
C PRO A 262 18.08 -2.16 13.68
N ASP A 263 17.95 -1.90 14.97
CA ASP A 263 17.57 -0.58 15.51
C ASP A 263 18.64 -0.12 16.51
N GLU A 264 19.68 0.52 15.99
CA GLU A 264 20.79 1.05 16.79
C GLU A 264 20.35 2.08 17.85
N THR A 265 19.14 2.63 17.72
CA THR A 265 18.61 3.61 18.66
C THR A 265 18.00 2.97 19.91
N LEU A 266 17.76 1.66 19.87
CA LEU A 266 17.11 0.90 20.93
C LEU A 266 18.17 0.33 21.91
N PRO A 267 18.32 0.91 23.12
CA PRO A 267 19.20 0.33 24.13
C PRO A 267 18.67 -1.05 24.57
N PRO A 268 19.53 -1.98 25.01
CA PRO A 268 19.05 -3.27 25.49
C PRO A 268 18.06 -3.12 26.64
N PHE A 269 16.96 -3.86 26.59
CA PHE A 269 15.95 -3.86 27.64
C PHE A 269 15.28 -5.23 27.77
N VAL A 270 14.66 -5.47 28.93
CA VAL A 270 13.87 -6.67 29.22
C VAL A 270 12.51 -6.24 29.74
N VAL A 271 11.46 -6.87 29.22
CA VAL A 271 10.10 -6.76 29.72
C VAL A 271 9.79 -8.00 30.54
N ASP A 272 9.56 -7.81 31.83
CA ASP A 272 9.11 -8.87 32.74
C ASP A 272 7.60 -9.09 32.54
N LEU A 273 7.25 -10.29 32.08
CA LEU A 273 5.88 -10.73 31.83
C LEU A 273 5.36 -11.69 32.92
N GLY A 274 6.05 -11.72 34.07
CA GLY A 274 5.73 -12.56 35.22
C GLY A 274 4.46 -12.12 35.97
N ASP A 275 4.52 -12.14 37.30
CA ASP A 275 3.32 -11.99 38.12
C ASP A 275 2.73 -10.57 38.07
N ASP A 276 3.57 -9.54 38.02
CA ASP A 276 3.16 -8.14 38.00
C ASP A 276 2.63 -7.66 36.63
N TRP A 277 2.81 -8.46 35.57
CA TRP A 277 2.28 -8.11 34.25
C TRP A 277 0.75 -8.24 34.22
N PRO A 278 -0.01 -7.30 33.64
CA PRO A 278 -1.49 -7.28 33.68
C PRO A 278 -2.18 -8.45 32.97
N MET A 279 -1.45 -9.21 32.15
CA MET A 279 -1.98 -10.31 31.33
C MET A 279 -1.11 -11.56 31.50
N ILE A 280 -1.64 -12.74 31.24
CA ILE A 280 -0.86 -13.97 31.05
C ILE A 280 -0.59 -14.10 29.55
N VAL A 281 0.68 -14.33 29.19
CA VAL A 281 1.12 -14.40 27.80
C VAL A 281 1.55 -15.83 27.47
N TYR A 282 0.94 -16.40 26.44
CA TYR A 282 1.34 -17.69 25.88
C TYR A 282 1.86 -17.51 24.45
N GLU A 283 2.76 -18.41 24.02
CA GLU A 283 3.17 -18.58 22.64
C GLU A 283 2.79 -19.99 22.16
N ALA A 284 2.34 -20.10 20.92
CA ALA A 284 2.20 -21.36 20.20
C ALA A 284 2.56 -21.19 18.71
N GLU A 285 2.76 -22.30 18.03
CA GLU A 285 2.76 -22.36 16.56
C GLU A 285 1.53 -23.14 16.11
N ILE A 286 0.80 -22.60 15.14
CA ILE A 286 -0.39 -23.25 14.58
C ILE A 286 -0.20 -23.53 13.08
N PRO A 287 -0.77 -24.63 12.55
CA PRO A 287 -0.72 -24.88 11.12
C PRO A 287 -1.60 -23.88 10.36
N VAL A 288 -1.13 -23.44 9.20
CA VAL A 288 -1.86 -22.56 8.29
C VAL A 288 -1.76 -23.06 6.85
N LEU A 289 -2.76 -22.73 6.05
CA LEU A 289 -2.81 -23.02 4.62
C LEU A 289 -2.10 -21.90 3.85
N ASN A 290 -1.01 -22.23 3.16
CA ASN A 290 -0.24 -21.27 2.39
C ASN A 290 -0.35 -21.49 0.88
N TYR A 291 -0.83 -20.49 0.15
CA TYR A 291 -1.14 -20.58 -1.28
C TYR A 291 -0.02 -20.11 -2.22
N GLN A 292 1.00 -19.44 -1.68
CA GLN A 292 2.12 -18.89 -2.46
C GLN A 292 3.27 -19.90 -2.63
N GLY A 293 3.20 -21.03 -1.92
CA GLY A 293 4.34 -21.92 -1.74
C GLY A 293 5.32 -21.40 -0.66
N VAL A 294 6.17 -22.31 -0.18
CA VAL A 294 7.15 -22.02 0.87
C VAL A 294 8.61 -22.12 0.38
N ALA A 295 8.85 -22.84 -0.72
CA ALA A 295 10.20 -23.23 -1.14
C ALA A 295 11.06 -22.06 -1.64
N ASP A 296 10.43 -21.06 -2.25
CA ASP A 296 11.12 -19.98 -2.96
C ASP A 296 11.03 -18.64 -2.22
N ARG A 297 10.80 -18.64 -0.90
CA ARG A 297 10.78 -17.40 -0.12
C ARG A 297 12.22 -16.86 0.08
N PRO A 298 12.39 -15.52 0.21
CA PRO A 298 11.46 -14.54 -0.30
C PRO A 298 11.54 -14.59 -1.83
N PHE A 299 10.47 -14.19 -2.50
CA PHE A 299 10.34 -14.32 -3.95
C PHE A 299 11.14 -13.23 -4.71
N MET A 300 12.40 -13.05 -4.32
CA MET A 300 13.43 -12.13 -4.85
C MET A 300 14.80 -12.46 -4.22
N SER A 301 15.86 -11.86 -4.75
CA SER A 301 17.27 -11.94 -4.34
C SER A 301 17.61 -10.87 -3.30
N PRO A 302 18.60 -11.07 -2.41
CA PRO A 302 19.01 -10.06 -1.45
C PRO A 302 19.85 -8.93 -2.08
N GLY A 303 20.05 -7.83 -1.34
CA GLY A 303 20.87 -6.70 -1.77
C GLY A 303 20.30 -5.93 -2.96
N LEU A 304 21.11 -5.17 -3.71
CA LEU A 304 20.61 -4.38 -4.85
C LEU A 304 20.14 -5.21 -6.05
N GLN A 305 20.42 -6.52 -6.10
CA GLN A 305 20.00 -7.39 -7.20
C GLN A 305 18.48 -7.50 -7.30
N HIS A 306 17.75 -7.30 -6.20
CA HIS A 306 16.29 -7.39 -6.21
C HIS A 306 15.64 -6.47 -7.25
N VAL A 307 16.19 -5.28 -7.51
CA VAL A 307 15.66 -4.32 -8.52
C VAL A 307 15.73 -4.85 -9.96
N THR A 308 16.43 -5.96 -10.17
CA THR A 308 16.60 -6.61 -11.46
C THR A 308 16.02 -8.03 -11.52
N ASP A 309 15.30 -8.48 -10.49
CA ASP A 309 14.66 -9.80 -10.45
C ASP A 309 13.40 -9.88 -11.33
N ASN A 310 13.49 -9.38 -12.56
CA ASN A 310 12.36 -9.34 -13.48
C ASN A 310 11.90 -10.74 -13.92
N ASP A 311 12.81 -11.73 -13.84
CA ASP A 311 12.53 -13.12 -14.20
C ASP A 311 11.88 -13.93 -13.07
N VAL A 312 11.77 -13.38 -11.84
CA VAL A 312 11.14 -14.09 -10.73
C VAL A 312 9.61 -14.00 -10.87
N ARG A 313 9.01 -15.19 -11.01
CA ARG A 313 7.57 -15.43 -11.24
C ARG A 313 6.92 -16.29 -10.14
N THR A 314 7.64 -16.56 -9.06
CA THR A 314 7.15 -17.34 -7.93
C THR A 314 6.51 -16.44 -6.87
N GLY A 315 5.79 -17.06 -5.93
CA GLY A 315 5.16 -16.37 -4.81
C GLY A 315 3.81 -15.75 -5.09
N TRP A 316 3.20 -16.11 -6.22
CA TRP A 316 1.88 -15.63 -6.61
C TRP A 316 0.83 -16.66 -6.19
N ILE A 317 -0.38 -16.17 -5.95
CA ILE A 317 -1.55 -17.02 -5.82
C ILE A 317 -2.21 -17.03 -7.20
N ASP A 318 -2.19 -18.18 -7.86
CA ASP A 318 -2.61 -18.32 -9.24
C ASP A 318 -4.14 -18.41 -9.34
N PHE A 319 -4.69 -17.60 -10.24
CA PHE A 319 -6.10 -17.63 -10.62
C PHE A 319 -6.24 -17.68 -12.14
N THR A 320 -7.34 -18.28 -12.60
CA THR A 320 -7.88 -18.05 -13.96
C THR A 320 -9.27 -17.45 -13.81
N GLY A 321 -9.39 -16.14 -13.99
CA GLY A 321 -10.57 -15.39 -13.54
C GLY A 321 -10.73 -15.50 -12.02
N ASP A 322 -11.87 -16.03 -11.58
CA ASP A 322 -12.15 -16.30 -10.15
C ASP A 322 -11.77 -17.73 -9.71
N LEU A 323 -11.31 -18.57 -10.63
CA LEU A 323 -10.93 -19.95 -10.30
C LEU A 323 -9.53 -19.97 -9.69
N LEU A 324 -9.46 -20.30 -8.40
CA LEU A 324 -8.21 -20.55 -7.68
C LEU A 324 -7.52 -21.82 -8.20
N LEU A 325 -6.29 -21.67 -8.68
CA LEU A 325 -5.47 -22.79 -9.18
C LEU A 325 -4.45 -23.29 -8.16
N SER A 326 -3.95 -22.40 -7.30
CA SER A 326 -2.96 -22.75 -6.28
C SER A 326 -3.54 -23.75 -5.28
N ALA A 327 -2.88 -24.91 -5.14
CA ALA A 327 -3.11 -25.80 -4.01
C ALA A 327 -2.27 -25.32 -2.82
N PRO A 328 -2.85 -25.13 -1.63
CA PRO A 328 -2.08 -24.71 -0.48
C PRO A 328 -1.19 -25.83 0.04
N VAL A 329 -0.06 -25.44 0.62
CA VAL A 329 0.77 -26.30 1.47
C VAL A 329 0.57 -25.93 2.94
N VAL A 330 0.81 -26.88 3.85
CA VAL A 330 0.80 -26.58 5.28
C VAL A 330 2.09 -25.85 5.63
N ASP A 331 1.95 -24.68 6.25
CA ASP A 331 3.01 -23.89 6.85
C ASP A 331 2.66 -23.67 8.34
N HIS A 332 3.55 -23.06 9.12
CA HIS A 332 3.29 -22.76 10.53
C HIS A 332 3.39 -21.26 10.80
N MET A 333 2.49 -20.77 11.65
CA MET A 333 2.46 -19.39 12.08
C MET A 333 2.59 -19.34 13.59
N ARG A 334 3.59 -18.60 14.06
CA ARG A 334 3.69 -18.24 15.48
C ARG A 334 2.57 -17.29 15.86
N ILE A 335 1.96 -17.55 17.01
CA ILE A 335 1.00 -16.67 17.66
C ILE A 335 1.41 -16.41 19.11
N THR A 336 1.00 -15.26 19.62
CA THR A 336 1.00 -14.96 21.05
C THR A 336 -0.42 -14.73 21.50
N VAL A 337 -0.81 -15.25 22.66
CA VAL A 337 -2.14 -15.03 23.26
C VAL A 337 -1.94 -14.36 24.61
N SER A 338 -2.39 -13.11 24.72
CA SER A 338 -2.37 -12.34 25.97
C SER A 338 -3.78 -12.32 26.56
N ILE A 339 -3.97 -12.93 27.72
CA ILE A 339 -5.26 -13.03 28.42
C ILE A 339 -5.22 -12.16 29.68
N PRO A 340 -6.20 -11.26 29.90
CA PRO A 340 -6.26 -10.46 31.13
C PRO A 340 -6.24 -11.31 32.40
N LYS A 341 -5.58 -10.81 33.46
CA LYS A 341 -5.62 -11.42 34.79
C LYS A 341 -6.76 -10.85 35.65
N ASN A 342 -7.37 -11.71 36.44
CA ASN A 342 -8.18 -11.32 37.60
C ASN A 342 -7.29 -10.68 38.70
N PRO A 343 -7.90 -9.98 39.69
CA PRO A 343 -7.14 -9.42 40.82
C PRO A 343 -6.33 -10.43 41.64
N ASP A 344 -6.66 -11.73 41.56
CA ASP A 344 -5.92 -12.82 42.21
C ASP A 344 -4.78 -13.39 41.35
N GLY A 345 -4.56 -12.84 40.15
CA GLY A 345 -3.53 -13.25 39.20
C GLY A 345 -3.94 -14.39 38.26
N SER A 346 -5.12 -14.99 38.43
CA SER A 346 -5.62 -16.04 37.52
C SER A 346 -6.04 -15.48 36.16
N ALA A 347 -5.93 -16.26 35.09
CA ALA A 347 -6.42 -15.88 33.76
C ALA A 347 -7.95 -15.70 33.76
N MET A 348 -8.44 -14.64 33.12
CA MET A 348 -9.87 -14.51 32.83
C MET A 348 -10.33 -15.57 31.82
N THR A 349 -11.61 -15.89 31.87
CA THR A 349 -12.28 -16.87 30.99
C THR A 349 -13.39 -16.20 30.20
N ASP A 350 -13.68 -16.74 29.01
CA ASP A 350 -14.75 -16.28 28.12
C ASP A 350 -14.60 -14.80 27.76
N VAL A 351 -13.35 -14.39 27.47
CA VAL A 351 -13.04 -12.99 27.13
C VAL A 351 -13.11 -12.75 25.63
N PRO A 352 -13.74 -11.65 25.17
CA PRO A 352 -13.67 -11.27 23.76
C PRO A 352 -12.22 -10.98 23.37
N TYR A 353 -11.88 -11.10 22.09
CA TYR A 353 -10.49 -11.03 21.66
C TYR A 353 -10.27 -10.12 20.45
N VAL A 354 -9.03 -9.64 20.33
CA VAL A 354 -8.54 -8.86 19.19
C VAL A 354 -7.40 -9.60 18.51
N ILE A 355 -7.53 -9.89 17.21
CA ILE A 355 -6.40 -10.32 16.39
C ILE A 355 -5.61 -9.09 15.95
N TYR A 356 -4.32 -9.05 16.27
CA TYR A 356 -3.42 -7.95 15.94
C TYR A 356 -2.45 -8.32 14.81
N ASP A 357 -2.51 -7.55 13.73
CA ASP A 357 -1.56 -7.58 12.62
C ASP A 357 -0.48 -6.48 12.84
N HIS A 358 0.79 -6.89 12.95
CA HIS A 358 1.91 -5.98 13.18
C HIS A 358 2.35 -5.21 11.91
N GLY A 359 3.08 -4.12 12.11
CA GLY A 359 3.68 -3.34 11.01
C GLY A 359 4.92 -3.99 10.40
N THR A 360 5.55 -3.30 9.45
CA THR A 360 6.84 -3.69 8.85
C THR A 360 7.88 -3.96 9.94
N SER A 361 8.71 -4.99 9.74
CA SER A 361 9.74 -5.43 10.68
C SER A 361 9.23 -5.96 12.02
N GLY A 362 7.91 -6.05 12.20
CA GLY A 362 7.29 -6.61 13.40
C GLY A 362 7.24 -8.13 13.42
N HIS A 363 6.75 -8.65 14.54
CA HIS A 363 6.52 -10.06 14.81
C HIS A 363 5.38 -10.23 15.83
N ALA A 364 5.04 -11.47 16.18
CA ALA A 364 3.91 -11.81 17.05
C ALA A 364 3.92 -11.14 18.44
N TYR A 365 5.08 -10.72 18.97
CA TYR A 365 5.18 -10.06 20.28
C TYR A 365 5.08 -8.54 20.23
N ASN A 366 5.01 -7.92 19.05
CA ASN A 366 4.90 -6.46 18.95
C ASN A 366 3.71 -5.92 19.74
N ILE A 367 2.61 -6.67 19.81
CA ILE A 367 1.45 -6.23 20.58
C ILE A 367 1.65 -6.31 22.08
N VAL A 368 2.40 -7.30 22.57
CA VAL A 368 2.60 -7.56 24.00
C VAL A 368 3.32 -6.41 24.67
N HIS A 369 4.36 -5.88 24.03
CA HIS A 369 5.33 -5.02 24.70
C HIS A 369 5.43 -3.60 24.17
N ARG A 370 4.57 -3.18 23.22
CA ARG A 370 4.70 -1.88 22.55
C ARG A 370 4.75 -0.73 23.57
N ARG A 371 5.95 -0.26 23.86
CA ARG A 371 6.22 0.91 24.69
C ARG A 371 6.46 2.07 23.76
N ASN A 372 5.43 2.87 23.53
CA ASN A 372 5.67 4.23 23.08
C ASN A 372 6.24 4.99 24.28
N PRO A 373 7.41 5.64 24.17
CA PRO A 373 7.97 6.44 25.27
C PRO A 373 7.06 7.60 25.70
N LEU A 374 6.01 7.89 24.93
CA LEU A 374 4.98 8.90 25.22
C LEU A 374 3.74 8.34 25.94
N ASP A 375 3.61 7.03 26.09
CA ASP A 375 2.43 6.44 26.74
C ASP A 375 2.66 6.34 28.26
N ASP A 376 1.70 6.86 29.04
CA ASP A 376 1.73 6.76 30.51
C ASP A 376 1.48 5.32 31.00
N ASN A 377 0.73 4.53 30.22
CA ASN A 377 0.38 3.14 30.52
C ASN A 377 0.73 2.24 29.32
N PRO A 378 1.21 1.00 29.55
CA PRO A 378 1.37 0.04 28.47
C PRO A 378 0.01 -0.33 27.87
N LEU A 379 -0.05 -0.53 26.56
CA LEU A 379 -1.27 -0.91 25.84
C LEU A 379 -1.99 -2.14 26.45
N MET A 380 -1.26 -3.05 27.10
CA MET A 380 -1.83 -4.21 27.78
C MET A 380 -2.71 -3.85 28.98
N GLU A 381 -2.46 -2.73 29.66
CA GLU A 381 -3.36 -2.26 30.73
C GLU A 381 -4.71 -1.82 30.15
N VAL A 382 -4.71 -1.19 28.98
CA VAL A 382 -5.93 -0.78 28.28
C VAL A 382 -6.77 -2.01 27.90
N PHE A 383 -6.14 -3.06 27.35
CA PHE A 383 -6.83 -4.30 27.01
C PHE A 383 -7.34 -5.06 28.24
N ARG A 384 -6.52 -5.14 29.31
CA ARG A 384 -6.96 -5.70 30.60
C ARG A 384 -8.19 -4.97 31.13
N ASP A 385 -8.14 -3.64 31.20
CA ASP A 385 -9.22 -2.82 31.76
C ASP A 385 -10.50 -2.90 30.92
N ALA A 386 -10.36 -3.10 29.61
CA ALA A 386 -11.47 -3.35 28.71
C ALA A 386 -11.98 -4.79 28.75
N GLY A 387 -11.28 -5.72 29.40
CA GLY A 387 -11.62 -7.14 29.45
C GLY A 387 -11.41 -7.88 28.13
N PHE A 388 -10.44 -7.46 27.31
CA PHE A 388 -10.13 -8.09 26.03
C PHE A 388 -8.83 -8.88 26.08
N ALA A 389 -8.86 -10.10 25.53
CA ALA A 389 -7.64 -10.78 25.11
C ALA A 389 -7.11 -10.19 23.81
N VAL A 390 -5.82 -10.39 23.56
CA VAL A 390 -5.18 -9.98 22.31
C VAL A 390 -4.31 -11.09 21.78
N ILE A 391 -4.44 -11.37 20.49
CA ILE A 391 -3.67 -12.38 19.79
C ILE A 391 -2.75 -11.70 18.78
N GLY A 392 -1.46 -11.70 19.04
CA GLY A 392 -0.44 -11.28 18.06
C GLY A 392 -0.03 -12.47 17.20
N ARG A 393 0.42 -12.22 15.97
CA ARG A 393 0.87 -13.30 15.07
C ARG A 393 1.95 -12.83 14.12
N ASP A 394 2.74 -13.77 13.61
CA ASP A 394 3.70 -13.48 12.53
C ASP A 394 2.98 -13.40 11.17
N ALA A 395 3.30 -12.37 10.38
CA ALA A 395 2.88 -12.28 8.98
C ALA A 395 3.72 -13.20 8.07
N THR A 396 3.28 -13.46 6.83
CA THR A 396 3.85 -14.49 5.92
C THR A 396 5.37 -14.49 5.76
N LEU A 397 5.98 -13.30 5.67
CA LEU A 397 7.43 -13.13 5.49
C LEU A 397 8.11 -12.55 6.74
N TYR A 398 7.47 -12.59 7.89
CA TYR A 398 7.91 -11.89 9.10
C TYR A 398 8.12 -12.84 10.27
N GLY A 399 8.70 -12.30 11.34
CA GLY A 399 9.00 -13.03 12.56
C GLY A 399 9.86 -14.26 12.26
N THR A 400 9.40 -15.44 12.68
CA THR A 400 10.16 -16.69 12.48
C THR A 400 9.80 -17.48 11.24
N ARG A 401 8.90 -16.95 10.40
CA ARG A 401 8.48 -17.65 9.17
C ARG A 401 9.50 -17.54 8.05
N TYR A 402 10.37 -16.53 8.11
CA TYR A 402 11.49 -16.42 7.20
C TYR A 402 12.66 -15.64 7.82
N PRO A 403 13.91 -16.15 7.76
CA PRO A 403 15.07 -15.49 8.36
C PRO A 403 15.60 -14.35 7.49
N LEU A 404 14.77 -13.38 7.11
CA LEU A 404 15.09 -12.34 6.13
C LEU A 404 16.38 -11.60 6.45
N ILE A 405 16.57 -11.21 7.70
CA ILE A 405 17.78 -10.49 8.12
C ILE A 405 19.02 -11.39 8.01
N ASP A 406 18.90 -12.68 8.31
CA ASP A 406 20.01 -13.62 8.22
C ASP A 406 20.43 -13.88 6.77
N GLU A 407 19.50 -13.79 5.83
CA GLU A 407 19.77 -13.91 4.40
C GLU A 407 20.23 -12.59 3.75
N GLY A 408 20.42 -11.54 4.54
CA GLY A 408 20.96 -10.26 4.07
C GLY A 408 19.92 -9.34 3.43
N TYR A 409 18.63 -9.56 3.68
CA TYR A 409 17.59 -8.63 3.27
C TYR A 409 17.51 -7.44 4.24
N GLY A 410 17.48 -6.23 3.68
CA GLY A 410 17.18 -5.02 4.45
C GLY A 410 15.69 -4.95 4.79
N GLY A 411 15.37 -4.48 6.00
CA GLY A 411 14.03 -4.54 6.57
C GLY A 411 12.98 -3.58 6.00
N SER A 412 13.19 -3.01 4.82
CA SER A 412 12.15 -2.21 4.15
C SER A 412 11.81 -2.78 2.78
N LEU A 413 12.81 -3.01 1.92
CA LEU A 413 12.58 -3.56 0.57
C LEU A 413 12.36 -5.08 0.61
N GLY A 414 13.04 -5.76 1.54
CA GLY A 414 12.98 -7.20 1.80
C GLY A 414 11.57 -7.73 2.05
N PHE A 415 10.80 -6.99 2.85
CA PHE A 415 9.50 -7.48 3.27
C PHE A 415 8.38 -7.25 2.26
N TYR A 416 8.57 -6.29 1.35
CA TYR A 416 7.55 -5.93 0.39
C TYR A 416 7.63 -6.73 -0.89
N ASN A 417 8.77 -7.28 -1.31
CA ASN A 417 8.90 -7.84 -2.67
C ASN A 417 8.46 -6.83 -3.75
N ILE A 418 8.74 -5.53 -3.60
CA ILE A 418 8.19 -4.46 -4.47
C ILE A 418 8.51 -4.65 -5.96
N VAL A 419 9.61 -5.34 -6.28
CA VAL A 419 10.00 -5.63 -7.66
C VAL A 419 9.18 -6.79 -8.24
N ASN A 420 8.75 -7.71 -7.39
CA ASN A 420 7.82 -8.78 -7.73
C ASN A 420 6.40 -8.41 -7.25
N ALA A 421 5.77 -7.45 -7.92
CA ALA A 421 4.50 -6.84 -7.51
C ALA A 421 3.36 -7.85 -7.21
N PRO A 422 3.18 -8.97 -7.94
CA PRO A 422 2.17 -9.95 -7.56
C PRO A 422 2.53 -10.70 -6.28
N ALA A 423 3.82 -11.01 -6.03
CA ALA A 423 4.23 -11.56 -4.74
C ALA A 423 4.04 -10.54 -3.61
N PHE A 424 4.32 -9.25 -3.84
CA PHE A 424 4.01 -8.18 -2.88
C PHE A 424 2.54 -8.20 -2.49
N ARG A 425 1.63 -8.16 -3.49
CA ARG A 425 0.18 -8.24 -3.32
C ARG A 425 -0.22 -9.49 -2.55
N ASP A 426 0.27 -10.65 -2.99
CA ASP A 426 -0.18 -11.94 -2.49
C ASP A 426 0.39 -12.27 -1.11
N ASN A 427 1.54 -11.68 -0.72
CA ASN A 427 2.00 -11.73 0.67
C ASN A 427 0.98 -11.07 1.62
N GLN A 428 0.39 -9.95 1.20
CA GLN A 428 -0.63 -9.25 1.99
C GLN A 428 -1.93 -10.04 2.02
N ARG A 429 -2.34 -10.64 0.89
CA ARG A 429 -3.53 -11.52 0.83
C ARG A 429 -3.37 -12.76 1.70
N GLN A 430 -2.22 -13.43 1.61
CA GLN A 430 -1.89 -14.60 2.42
C GLN A 430 -1.87 -14.24 3.91
N THR A 431 -1.25 -13.10 4.27
CA THR A 431 -1.29 -12.61 5.64
C THR A 431 -2.75 -12.35 6.05
N ALA A 432 -3.56 -11.66 5.24
CA ALA A 432 -4.96 -11.40 5.55
C ALA A 432 -5.78 -12.69 5.80
N LEU A 433 -5.57 -13.70 4.95
CA LEU A 433 -6.17 -15.03 4.99
C LEU A 433 -5.82 -15.79 6.27
N GLU A 434 -4.58 -15.74 6.70
CA GLU A 434 -4.13 -16.40 7.94
C GLU A 434 -4.76 -15.79 9.19
N GLY A 435 -5.19 -14.52 9.15
CA GLY A 435 -6.02 -13.95 10.21
C GLY A 435 -7.38 -14.63 10.32
N LEU A 436 -7.98 -15.04 9.19
CA LEU A 436 -9.22 -15.83 9.18
C LEU A 436 -8.95 -17.26 9.68
N ILE A 437 -7.85 -17.89 9.27
CA ILE A 437 -7.45 -19.23 9.76
C ILE A 437 -7.30 -19.21 11.28
N LEU A 438 -6.61 -18.19 11.83
CA LEU A 438 -6.47 -18.01 13.27
C LEU A 438 -7.83 -17.84 13.96
N LYS A 439 -8.77 -17.09 13.37
CA LYS A 439 -10.13 -16.99 13.89
C LYS A 439 -10.81 -18.37 13.95
N ARG A 440 -10.71 -19.18 12.89
CA ARG A 440 -11.27 -20.55 12.88
C ARG A 440 -10.63 -21.43 13.95
N TYR A 441 -9.34 -21.30 14.20
CA TYR A 441 -8.67 -22.01 15.30
C TYR A 441 -9.24 -21.59 16.67
N VAL A 442 -9.50 -20.30 16.87
CA VAL A 442 -10.15 -19.81 18.10
C VAL A 442 -11.54 -20.39 18.27
N GLU A 443 -12.32 -20.46 17.20
CA GLU A 443 -13.68 -21.02 17.21
C GLU A 443 -13.73 -22.52 17.49
N GLN A 444 -12.71 -23.26 17.07
CA GLN A 444 -12.76 -24.71 17.01
C GLN A 444 -11.94 -25.41 18.10
N GLN A 445 -10.81 -24.85 18.53
CA GLN A 445 -9.81 -25.64 19.27
C GLN A 445 -9.01 -24.86 20.34
N ILE A 446 -8.79 -23.54 20.20
CA ILE A 446 -7.83 -22.83 21.08
C ILE A 446 -8.13 -22.99 22.58
N ASN A 447 -9.41 -23.04 22.97
CA ASN A 447 -9.81 -23.12 24.37
C ASN A 447 -9.52 -24.48 25.00
N ASP A 448 -9.42 -25.54 24.19
CA ASP A 448 -9.02 -26.87 24.65
C ASP A 448 -7.49 -26.96 24.81
N ASP A 449 -6.75 -26.16 24.03
CA ASP A 449 -5.28 -26.15 24.01
C ASP A 449 -4.67 -25.18 25.05
N LEU A 450 -5.42 -24.14 25.46
CA LEU A 450 -4.94 -23.13 26.40
C LEU A 450 -4.74 -23.70 27.81
N PRO A 451 -3.57 -23.49 28.45
CA PRO A 451 -3.32 -24.00 29.79
C PRO A 451 -4.20 -23.35 30.87
N GLN A 452 -4.54 -22.08 30.70
CA GLN A 452 -5.43 -21.31 31.59
C GLN A 452 -6.18 -20.23 30.80
N GLY A 453 -7.35 -19.85 31.32
CA GLY A 453 -8.23 -18.87 30.69
C GLY A 453 -8.98 -19.45 29.49
N SER A 454 -9.80 -18.63 28.86
CA SER A 454 -10.48 -18.98 27.62
C SER A 454 -10.92 -17.72 26.88
N LEU A 455 -11.05 -17.84 25.56
CA LEU A 455 -11.53 -16.80 24.67
C LEU A 455 -13.01 -17.05 24.34
N ASP A 456 -13.78 -15.97 24.20
CA ASP A 456 -15.13 -16.03 23.65
C ASP A 456 -15.03 -16.08 22.11
N PRO A 457 -15.33 -17.23 21.46
CA PRO A 457 -15.20 -17.36 20.02
C PRO A 457 -16.21 -16.51 19.23
N ALA A 458 -17.30 -16.05 19.86
CA ALA A 458 -18.33 -15.26 19.21
C ALA A 458 -17.95 -13.78 19.03
N HIS A 459 -16.98 -13.29 19.82
CA HIS A 459 -16.62 -11.87 19.85
C HIS A 459 -15.18 -11.61 19.41
N ALA A 460 -15.01 -11.57 18.09
CA ALA A 460 -13.73 -11.37 17.43
C ALA A 460 -13.63 -9.95 16.85
N ARG A 461 -12.54 -9.25 17.16
CA ARG A 461 -12.19 -7.97 16.55
C ARG A 461 -10.84 -8.05 15.86
N ARG A 462 -10.58 -7.11 14.96
CA ARG A 462 -9.31 -7.05 14.23
C ARG A 462 -8.62 -5.70 14.42
N MET A 463 -7.32 -5.72 14.59
CA MET A 463 -6.51 -4.52 14.74
C MET A 463 -5.26 -4.64 13.87
N GLY A 464 -4.90 -3.58 13.17
CA GLY A 464 -3.67 -3.56 12.39
C GLY A 464 -2.93 -2.24 12.53
N HIS A 465 -1.60 -2.29 12.52
CA HIS A 465 -0.76 -1.09 12.52
C HIS A 465 0.20 -1.06 11.33
N SER A 466 0.34 0.10 10.67
CA SER A 466 1.20 0.29 9.49
C SER A 466 0.86 -0.75 8.42
N LEU A 467 1.80 -1.60 7.99
CA LEU A 467 1.48 -2.70 7.08
C LEU A 467 0.38 -3.62 7.61
N GLY A 468 0.35 -3.89 8.91
CA GLY A 468 -0.68 -4.71 9.53
C GLY A 468 -2.08 -4.15 9.34
N SER A 469 -2.24 -2.82 9.18
CA SER A 469 -3.56 -2.27 8.85
C SER A 469 -3.97 -2.54 7.41
N VAL A 470 -3.02 -2.72 6.48
CA VAL A 470 -3.32 -3.15 5.10
C VAL A 470 -3.86 -4.56 5.12
N THR A 471 -3.18 -5.49 5.80
CA THR A 471 -3.62 -6.89 5.89
C THR A 471 -4.89 -7.07 6.70
N SER A 472 -5.08 -6.26 7.75
CA SER A 472 -6.35 -6.18 8.47
C SER A 472 -7.50 -5.68 7.60
N ASN A 473 -7.28 -4.64 6.80
CA ASN A 473 -8.32 -4.12 5.90
C ASN A 473 -8.69 -5.16 4.83
N LEU A 474 -7.71 -5.82 4.22
CA LEU A 474 -7.96 -6.92 3.27
C LEU A 474 -8.73 -8.06 3.93
N GLY A 475 -8.38 -8.41 5.17
CA GLY A 475 -9.04 -9.48 5.90
C GLY A 475 -10.50 -9.18 6.28
N VAL A 476 -10.82 -7.92 6.57
CA VAL A 476 -12.20 -7.45 6.76
C VAL A 476 -12.94 -7.46 5.43
N ALA A 477 -12.35 -6.96 4.34
CA ALA A 477 -12.98 -6.96 3.02
C ALA A 477 -13.26 -8.38 2.49
N MET A 478 -12.39 -9.33 2.84
CA MET A 478 -12.51 -10.74 2.49
C MET A 478 -13.68 -11.44 3.18
N ALA A 479 -13.96 -11.10 4.44
CA ALA A 479 -14.99 -11.72 5.26
C ALA A 479 -15.62 -10.69 6.21
N PRO A 480 -16.46 -9.76 5.71
CA PRO A 480 -16.92 -8.60 6.47
C PRO A 480 -17.82 -8.95 7.65
N ASP A 481 -18.55 -10.07 7.55
CA ASP A 481 -19.47 -10.53 8.58
C ASP A 481 -18.77 -11.31 9.71
N GLU A 482 -17.45 -11.53 9.60
CA GLU A 482 -16.68 -12.31 10.58
C GLU A 482 -16.15 -11.45 11.74
N TRP A 483 -16.23 -10.12 11.67
CA TRP A 483 -15.55 -9.23 12.62
C TRP A 483 -16.53 -8.25 13.26
N ASP A 484 -16.57 -8.20 14.60
CA ASP A 484 -17.42 -7.25 15.34
C ASP A 484 -16.99 -5.80 15.11
N ALA A 485 -15.68 -5.58 14.96
CA ALA A 485 -15.07 -4.29 14.71
C ALA A 485 -13.65 -4.43 14.17
N ALA A 486 -13.19 -3.39 13.47
CA ALA A 486 -11.81 -3.26 13.02
C ALA A 486 -11.20 -1.91 13.43
N PHE A 487 -9.92 -1.91 13.83
CA PHE A 487 -9.15 -0.69 14.08
C PHE A 487 -7.89 -0.66 13.20
N LEU A 488 -7.77 0.37 12.36
CA LEU A 488 -6.70 0.54 11.40
C LEU A 488 -5.82 1.73 11.80
N SER A 489 -4.59 1.47 12.22
CA SER A 489 -3.65 2.49 12.67
C SER A 489 -2.54 2.72 11.65
N GLY A 490 -2.34 3.95 11.19
CA GLY A 490 -1.22 4.30 10.29
C GLY A 490 -1.30 3.62 8.93
N THR A 491 -2.52 3.47 8.38
CA THR A 491 -2.71 2.79 7.10
C THR A 491 -2.03 3.55 5.97
N GLY A 492 -1.10 2.88 5.27
CA GLY A 492 -0.29 3.45 4.20
C GLY A 492 -1.04 3.73 2.89
N GLY A 493 -2.37 3.87 2.93
CA GLY A 493 -3.22 4.07 1.75
C GLY A 493 -2.94 5.34 0.94
N LEU A 494 -2.08 6.22 1.45
CA LEU A 494 -1.65 7.46 0.80
C LEU A 494 -0.42 7.30 -0.10
N PHE A 495 0.22 6.13 -0.18
CA PHE A 495 1.48 6.00 -0.93
C PHE A 495 1.33 6.35 -2.43
N LEU A 496 0.18 6.04 -3.03
CA LEU A 496 -0.11 6.43 -4.43
C LEU A 496 -0.44 7.93 -4.55
N HIS A 497 -1.24 8.49 -3.64
CA HIS A 497 -1.54 9.92 -3.61
C HIS A 497 -0.28 10.77 -3.42
N TYR A 498 0.68 10.29 -2.62
CA TYR A 498 1.98 10.93 -2.48
C TYR A 498 2.66 11.15 -3.84
N PHE A 499 2.69 10.15 -4.73
CA PHE A 499 3.26 10.31 -6.07
C PHE A 499 2.47 11.28 -6.96
N PHE A 500 1.13 11.34 -6.82
CA PHE A 500 0.30 12.33 -7.52
C PHE A 500 0.60 13.76 -7.05
N ASP A 501 0.67 13.95 -5.74
CA ASP A 501 0.81 15.24 -5.08
C ASP A 501 2.22 15.82 -5.23
N THR A 502 3.27 15.01 -5.04
CA THR A 502 4.65 15.50 -5.13
C THR A 502 5.14 15.63 -6.57
N GLY A 503 4.50 14.94 -7.52
CA GLY A 503 4.93 14.95 -8.91
C GLY A 503 6.42 14.67 -9.08
N ASP A 504 7.02 13.88 -8.19
CA ASP A 504 8.46 13.83 -7.86
C ASP A 504 9.39 13.69 -9.08
N ALA A 505 8.91 13.18 -10.22
CA ALA A 505 9.68 13.18 -11.47
C ALA A 505 9.87 14.59 -12.07
N GLY A 506 8.84 15.43 -12.05
CA GLY A 506 8.82 16.76 -12.66
C GLY A 506 9.54 17.82 -11.83
N ASP A 507 9.38 17.81 -10.51
CA ASP A 507 10.00 18.81 -9.62
C ASP A 507 11.50 18.60 -9.48
N VAL A 508 11.97 17.35 -9.40
CA VAL A 508 13.40 17.04 -9.43
C VAL A 508 14.04 17.48 -10.75
N GLN A 509 13.36 17.30 -11.89
CA GLN A 509 13.88 17.78 -13.18
C GLN A 509 13.84 19.31 -13.30
N ARG A 510 12.80 19.97 -12.77
CA ARG A 510 12.66 21.43 -12.75
C ARG A 510 13.77 22.06 -11.90
N GLU A 511 13.97 21.57 -10.67
CA GLU A 511 15.09 21.99 -9.82
C GLU A 511 16.43 21.77 -10.52
N ARG A 512 16.61 20.65 -11.23
CA ARG A 512 17.84 20.38 -11.98
C ARG A 512 18.04 21.33 -13.16
N ARG A 513 16.98 21.72 -13.88
CA ARG A 513 17.03 22.73 -14.95
C ARG A 513 17.32 24.14 -14.40
N GLU A 514 16.79 24.46 -13.22
CA GLU A 514 17.08 25.74 -12.54
C GLU A 514 18.51 25.80 -11.98
N GLN A 515 19.02 24.68 -11.44
CA GLN A 515 20.39 24.56 -10.94
C GLN A 515 21.42 24.46 -12.08
N HIS A 516 21.03 23.89 -13.21
CA HIS A 516 21.88 23.70 -14.40
C HIS A 516 21.17 24.18 -15.67
N PRO A 517 20.94 25.51 -15.81
CA PRO A 517 20.31 26.04 -17.00
C PRO A 517 21.14 25.60 -18.22
N PRO A 518 20.50 25.03 -19.26
CA PRO A 518 21.22 24.54 -20.43
C PRO A 518 22.11 25.67 -20.93
N ALA A 519 23.42 25.41 -20.98
CA ALA A 519 24.42 26.41 -21.32
C ALA A 519 23.97 27.09 -22.61
N ALA A 520 23.59 28.36 -22.50
CA ALA A 520 23.04 29.13 -23.62
C ALA A 520 23.95 28.87 -24.82
N ARG A 521 23.41 28.23 -25.87
CA ARG A 521 24.15 27.91 -27.10
C ARG A 521 24.73 29.23 -27.60
N ARG A 522 25.97 29.52 -27.21
CA ARG A 522 26.71 30.69 -27.67
C ARG A 522 26.89 30.46 -29.15
N GLY A 523 26.15 31.24 -29.94
CA GLY A 523 26.35 31.32 -31.37
C GLY A 523 27.85 31.41 -31.66
N SER A 524 28.29 30.53 -32.54
CA SER A 524 29.67 30.38 -32.99
C SER A 524 30.14 31.65 -33.70
N ALA A 525 30.55 32.65 -32.92
CA ALA A 525 31.40 33.71 -33.41
C ALA A 525 32.84 33.19 -33.44
N LEU A 526 33.28 32.78 -34.63
CA LEU A 526 34.70 32.61 -34.98
C LEU A 526 35.51 33.80 -34.43
N ARG A 527 36.43 33.54 -33.49
CA ARG A 527 37.64 34.38 -33.35
C ARG A 527 38.88 33.55 -33.12
N ARG A 528 39.92 34.04 -33.80
CA ARG A 528 41.23 33.48 -34.06
C ARG A 528 42.00 33.13 -32.79
N ARG A 529 42.77 32.04 -32.92
CA ARG A 529 43.91 31.69 -32.07
C ARG A 529 44.90 32.85 -32.01
N ASP A 530 45.37 33.16 -30.81
CA ASP A 530 46.74 33.61 -30.58
C ASP A 530 47.29 32.90 -29.34
N HIS A 531 48.46 32.29 -29.51
CA HIS A 531 49.30 31.71 -28.46
C HIS A 531 50.06 32.83 -27.74
N HIS A 532 50.17 32.78 -26.40
CA HIS A 532 51.46 32.84 -25.69
C HIS A 532 51.34 32.76 -24.15
N HIS A 533 52.24 31.95 -23.58
CA HIS A 533 52.97 32.02 -22.30
C HIS A 533 52.30 31.88 -20.91
N LEU A 534 52.59 30.72 -20.29
CA LEU A 534 53.39 30.51 -19.05
C LEU A 534 53.44 31.64 -18.00
N ARG A 535 52.98 31.32 -16.77
CA ARG A 535 53.83 31.34 -15.54
C ARG A 535 53.10 30.77 -14.31
N ALA A 536 53.82 29.92 -13.58
CA ALA A 536 53.52 29.46 -12.23
C ALA A 536 53.87 30.52 -11.17
N ARG A 537 53.24 30.46 -9.99
CA ARG A 537 53.89 30.65 -8.69
C ARG A 537 52.99 30.26 -7.51
N CYS A 538 53.63 29.57 -6.56
CA CYS A 538 53.18 29.19 -5.23
C CYS A 538 53.06 30.39 -4.28
N GLY A 539 52.29 30.23 -3.19
CA GLY A 539 52.38 31.08 -2.00
C GLY A 539 51.26 30.82 -0.97
N PRO A 540 51.59 30.44 0.29
CA PRO A 540 50.63 30.05 1.33
C PRO A 540 50.32 31.19 2.33
N GLY A 541 49.24 31.05 3.12
CA GLY A 541 49.03 31.84 4.34
C GLY A 541 47.59 31.90 4.85
N PRO A 542 47.36 32.16 6.15
CA PRO A 542 46.45 31.37 6.99
C PRO A 542 45.36 32.19 7.72
N GLU A 543 44.61 31.48 8.57
CA GLU A 543 43.99 31.91 9.84
C GLU A 543 42.45 32.05 9.96
N ARG A 544 41.93 31.18 10.86
CA ARG A 544 41.07 31.44 12.04
C ARG A 544 39.61 31.89 11.91
N GLY A 545 38.77 31.19 12.69
CA GLY A 545 37.47 31.59 13.22
C GLY A 545 36.54 30.37 13.22
N GLY A 546 36.13 29.71 14.31
CA GLY A 546 35.81 30.21 15.65
C GLY A 546 34.28 30.32 15.80
N HIS A 547 33.57 29.18 15.85
CA HIS A 547 32.12 29.16 16.10
C HIS A 547 31.80 28.54 17.47
N GLY A 548 31.21 29.35 18.34
CA GLY A 548 30.70 28.96 19.65
C GLY A 548 29.32 28.29 19.60
N PRO A 549 28.85 27.74 20.73
CA PRO A 549 27.66 26.88 20.79
C PRO A 549 26.35 27.69 20.75
N ARG A 550 25.38 27.19 19.99
CA ARG A 550 23.98 27.67 19.96
C ARG A 550 23.24 27.22 21.22
N ARG A 551 22.49 28.15 21.84
CA ARG A 551 21.50 27.87 22.89
C ARG A 551 20.20 27.31 22.28
N PRO A 552 19.45 26.45 23.00
CA PRO A 552 18.12 26.02 22.57
C PRO A 552 17.04 27.07 22.89
N PRO A 553 15.92 27.09 22.14
CA PRO A 553 14.80 27.97 22.43
C PRO A 553 13.92 27.42 23.56
N ALA A 554 13.41 28.35 24.38
CA ALA A 554 12.47 28.09 25.46
C ALA A 554 11.05 27.82 24.92
N SER A 555 10.42 26.74 25.40
CA SER A 555 9.01 26.45 25.19
C SER A 555 8.14 27.33 26.09
N ARG A 556 7.16 28.02 25.49
CA ARG A 556 6.04 28.65 26.21
C ARG A 556 4.78 27.86 25.89
N GLY A 557 4.29 27.12 26.88
CA GLY A 557 2.96 26.52 26.85
C GLY A 557 1.90 27.57 27.18
N HIS A 558 0.89 27.67 26.33
CA HIS A 558 -0.41 28.27 26.65
C HIS A 558 -1.46 27.16 26.68
N PRO A 559 -2.34 27.11 27.69
CA PRO A 559 -3.41 26.11 27.76
C PRO A 559 -4.58 26.50 26.83
N VAL A 560 -5.08 25.52 26.09
CA VAL A 560 -6.33 25.59 25.32
C VAL A 560 -7.49 25.20 26.27
N PRO A 561 -8.61 25.95 26.33
CA PRO A 561 -9.77 25.54 27.12
C PRO A 561 -10.57 24.46 26.39
N VAL A 562 -10.96 23.43 27.14
CA VAL A 562 -11.85 22.34 26.72
C VAL A 562 -13.25 22.91 26.48
N ALA A 563 -13.81 22.63 25.31
CA ALA A 563 -15.20 22.96 24.97
C ALA A 563 -16.14 21.83 25.43
N ASP A 564 -17.17 22.20 26.18
CA ASP A 564 -18.26 21.32 26.59
C ASP A 564 -19.06 20.84 25.36
N GLY A 565 -19.18 19.52 25.19
CA GLY A 565 -19.99 18.88 24.17
C GLY A 565 -21.50 18.90 24.51
N PRO A 566 -22.39 18.85 23.51
CA PRO A 566 -23.83 18.96 23.73
C PRO A 566 -24.45 17.65 24.22
N GLN A 567 -25.28 17.77 25.25
CA GLN A 567 -26.14 16.71 25.79
C GLN A 567 -27.18 16.26 24.75
N ARG A 568 -27.31 14.94 24.55
CA ARG A 568 -28.42 14.31 23.80
C ARG A 568 -29.69 14.27 24.67
N PRO A 569 -30.89 14.51 24.12
CA PRO A 569 -32.12 14.27 24.85
C PRO A 569 -32.61 12.83 24.68
N HIS A 570 -32.99 12.22 25.80
CA HIS A 570 -33.80 11.02 25.87
C HIS A 570 -35.21 11.29 25.35
N GLY A 571 -35.70 10.43 24.46
CA GLY A 571 -37.12 10.35 24.09
C GLY A 571 -37.57 8.90 24.19
N GLY A 572 -38.52 8.64 25.07
CA GLY A 572 -39.15 7.33 25.24
C GLY A 572 -40.59 7.30 24.72
N HIS A 573 -40.96 6.08 24.29
CA HIS A 573 -42.29 5.43 24.29
C HIS A 573 -43.34 5.82 23.23
N PRO A 574 -44.27 4.89 22.87
CA PRO A 574 -44.60 3.59 23.50
C PRO A 574 -43.93 2.37 22.87
#